data_AF-A0A7C5WKA9-F1
#
_entry.id   AF-A0A7C5WKA9-F1
#
_cell.length_a   1.000
_cell.length_b   1.000
_cell.length_c   1.000
_cell.angle_alpha   90.00
_cell.angle_beta   90.00
_cell.angle_gamma   90.00
#
_symmetry.space_group_name_H-M   'P 1'
#
loop_
_entity.id
_entity.type
_entity.pdbx_description
1 polymer ?
#
loop_
_entity_poly.entity_id
_entity_poly.type
_entity_poly.pdbx_seq_one_letter_code
_entity_poly.pdbx_strand_id
1 'polypeptide(L)'
;MGMQTPTRHPADPGTPRSRKIALLAAVVFAGLLIVLQNSMAVNQLISEQQTPAAEQEAGSNVPPPSPAEPFTLSARFAVQTQDMPGWFTGEPEEVMPVLDAWATGDADRARAAIVAGELVGADEAVRRLETLKEDLPDDSPLRGDIDTLLTIYRDGGRPDEAAAETLKKHHGFFGEVALTHGLPDTDPRRAGLVGGGARLVAVLLGVGALVIAAMTVGLVLFIAALVLLLTGRIRPRMPRPEPGGSVFLETYALFAAAFVVMSVGLDLVGEALPEADWLLHVQIVLQWLLLLVPLWPLRRGMSLKRLAGAIGWHRGEGVLKEMGCGVLGYLAGLPLLAAGMGLSMGLMVIVQVIRAAAGLGPPPPPDSAVFDLAASQSPIVLVLFFLLATVWAPLCEESIFRGALYRHLRGRFGIVASALAAALLFGLSHNYGPVLVFPVVALGFTFCMLREWRGSLIASMTAHSMHNATITLVLFFVLKMIS
;
A
#
# COMPACT_ATOMS: atom_id res chain seq x y z
N MET A 1 30.74 -0.03 37.03
CA MET A 1 29.41 0.61 37.28
C MET A 1 28.38 -0.51 37.26
N GLY A 2 27.75 -0.83 38.39
CA GLY A 2 26.93 -2.04 38.54
C GLY A 2 25.73 -2.07 37.59
N MET A 3 25.67 -3.07 36.71
CA MET A 3 24.45 -3.39 35.97
C MET A 3 23.37 -3.77 36.98
N GLN A 4 22.42 -2.86 37.24
CA GLN A 4 21.16 -3.24 37.87
C GLN A 4 20.52 -4.29 36.95
N THR A 5 20.50 -5.54 37.41
CA THR A 5 19.79 -6.62 36.75
C THR A 5 18.32 -6.23 36.65
N PRO A 6 17.71 -6.23 35.45
CA PRO A 6 16.29 -5.91 35.33
C PRO A 6 15.49 -6.88 36.19
N THR A 7 14.61 -6.33 37.03
CA THR A 7 13.74 -7.10 37.93
C THR A 7 12.95 -8.11 37.11
N ARG A 8 13.28 -9.40 37.25
CA ARG A 8 12.60 -10.47 36.53
C ARG A 8 11.17 -10.59 37.04
N HIS A 9 10.20 -10.48 36.14
CA HIS A 9 8.80 -10.71 36.50
C HIS A 9 8.51 -12.22 36.56
N PRO A 10 7.63 -12.66 37.48
CA PRO A 10 7.23 -14.06 37.54
C PRO A 10 6.72 -14.52 36.18
N ALA A 11 6.96 -15.80 35.88
CA ALA A 11 6.55 -16.40 34.62
C ALA A 11 5.06 -16.11 34.36
N ASP A 12 4.76 -15.79 33.10
CA ASP A 12 3.38 -15.64 32.66
C ASP A 12 2.65 -17.01 32.80
N PRO A 13 1.32 -17.03 32.98
CA PRO A 13 0.56 -18.28 33.07
C PRO A 13 0.82 -19.24 31.90
N GLY A 14 0.88 -20.53 32.22
CA GLY A 14 1.08 -21.59 31.24
C GLY A 14 1.63 -22.87 31.88
N THR A 15 1.43 -24.00 31.19
CA THR A 15 2.04 -25.28 31.52
C THR A 15 2.98 -25.71 30.40
N PRO A 16 3.91 -26.66 30.64
CA PRO A 16 4.76 -27.19 29.58
C PRO A 16 3.94 -27.76 28.40
N ARG A 17 2.79 -28.39 28.69
CA ARG A 17 1.87 -28.92 27.69
C ARG A 17 1.22 -27.79 26.87
N SER A 18 0.68 -26.76 27.53
CA SER A 18 0.06 -25.64 26.80
C SER A 18 1.08 -24.86 25.98
N ARG A 19 2.34 -24.79 26.42
CA ARG A 19 3.41 -24.18 25.63
C ARG A 19 3.69 -24.92 24.33
N LYS A 20 3.78 -26.26 24.37
CA LYS A 20 3.97 -27.06 23.15
C LYS A 20 2.79 -26.90 22.18
N ILE A 21 1.57 -26.94 22.71
CA ILE A 21 0.35 -26.73 21.91
C ILE A 21 0.33 -25.32 21.31
N ALA A 22 0.61 -24.29 22.10
CA ALA A 22 0.64 -22.90 21.64
C ALA A 22 1.70 -22.66 20.57
N LEU A 23 2.88 -23.27 20.71
CA LEU A 23 3.93 -23.18 19.70
C LEU A 23 3.52 -23.85 18.39
N LEU A 24 2.99 -25.08 18.47
CA LEU A 24 2.49 -25.77 17.29
C LEU A 24 1.38 -24.96 16.59
N ALA A 25 0.40 -24.49 17.36
CA ALA A 25 -0.69 -23.67 16.85
C ALA A 25 -0.19 -22.35 16.23
N ALA A 26 0.73 -21.65 16.90
CA ALA A 26 1.31 -20.42 16.38
C ALA A 26 2.04 -20.66 15.05
N VAL A 27 2.85 -21.73 14.95
CA VAL A 27 3.56 -22.07 13.71
C VAL A 27 2.58 -22.42 12.58
N VAL A 28 1.59 -23.26 12.86
CA VAL A 28 0.61 -23.69 11.86
C VAL A 28 -0.24 -22.51 11.39
N PHE A 29 -0.87 -21.76 12.30
CA PHE A 29 -1.79 -20.69 11.91
C PHE A 29 -1.06 -19.45 11.38
N ALA A 30 0.13 -19.11 11.88
CA ALA A 30 0.94 -18.06 11.25
C ALA A 30 1.41 -18.49 9.86
N GLY A 31 1.84 -19.74 9.68
CA GLY A 31 2.20 -20.27 8.37
C GLY A 31 1.05 -20.21 7.37
N LEU A 32 -0.14 -20.68 7.77
CA LEU A 32 -1.34 -20.59 6.94
C LEU A 32 -1.71 -19.15 6.62
N LEU A 33 -1.68 -18.25 7.60
CA LEU A 33 -1.96 -16.83 7.40
C LEU A 33 -0.99 -16.21 6.38
N ILE A 34 0.31 -16.47 6.54
CA ILE A 34 1.35 -15.95 5.64
C ILE A 34 1.13 -16.48 4.21
N VAL A 35 0.85 -17.78 4.06
CA VAL A 35 0.58 -18.37 2.75
C VAL A 35 -0.67 -17.76 2.11
N LEU A 36 -1.78 -17.67 2.85
CA LEU A 36 -3.03 -17.09 2.34
C LEU A 36 -2.85 -15.63 1.92
N GLN A 37 -2.13 -14.84 2.73
CA GLN A 37 -1.91 -13.42 2.45
C GLN A 37 -0.95 -13.15 1.30
N ASN A 38 -0.06 -14.09 0.95
CA ASN A 38 1.00 -13.85 -0.03
C ASN A 38 0.95 -14.78 -1.24
N SER A 39 -0.04 -15.69 -1.32
CA SER A 39 -0.15 -16.68 -2.40
C SER A 39 -0.24 -16.03 -3.78
N MET A 40 -1.03 -14.97 -3.92
CA MET A 40 -1.15 -14.22 -5.18
C MET A 40 0.19 -13.62 -5.62
N ALA A 41 0.88 -12.91 -4.72
CA ALA A 41 2.17 -12.32 -5.02
C ALA A 41 3.24 -13.39 -5.36
N VAL A 42 3.23 -14.54 -4.66
CA VAL A 42 4.12 -15.66 -4.97
C VAL A 42 3.79 -16.28 -6.33
N ASN A 43 2.51 -16.45 -6.65
CA ASN A 43 2.07 -16.96 -7.93
C ASN A 43 2.46 -16.01 -9.07
N GLN A 44 2.31 -14.69 -8.90
CA GLN A 44 2.76 -13.70 -9.90
C GLN A 44 4.27 -13.75 -10.13
N LEU A 45 5.07 -14.00 -9.08
CA LEU A 45 6.53 -14.11 -9.19
C LEU A 45 6.99 -15.35 -9.97
N ILE A 46 6.24 -16.46 -9.86
CA ILE A 46 6.59 -17.76 -10.46
C ILE A 46 5.86 -18.00 -11.79
N SER A 47 4.75 -17.32 -12.05
CA SER A 47 3.98 -17.50 -13.28
C SER A 47 4.84 -17.21 -14.50
N GLU A 48 4.85 -18.19 -15.41
CA GLU A 48 5.48 -18.13 -16.73
C GLU A 48 4.66 -17.30 -17.73
N GLN A 49 3.40 -16.97 -17.38
CA GLN A 49 2.56 -16.16 -18.24
C GLN A 49 3.20 -14.78 -18.40
N GLN A 50 3.82 -14.57 -19.56
CA GLN A 50 3.58 -13.35 -20.32
C GLN A 50 2.08 -13.13 -20.25
N THR A 51 1.61 -12.02 -19.70
CA THR A 51 0.31 -11.52 -20.11
C THR A 51 0.32 -11.59 -21.63
N PRO A 52 -0.53 -12.41 -22.29
CA PRO A 52 -0.74 -12.17 -23.70
C PRO A 52 -1.29 -10.74 -23.72
N ALA A 53 -0.59 -9.82 -24.38
CA ALA A 53 -1.13 -8.51 -24.73
C ALA A 53 -2.31 -8.64 -25.72
N ALA A 54 -3.14 -9.68 -25.59
CA ALA A 54 -4.03 -10.16 -26.65
C ALA A 54 -5.28 -10.91 -26.18
N GLU A 55 -5.54 -11.08 -24.87
CA GLU A 55 -6.80 -11.71 -24.39
C GLU A 55 -7.49 -10.89 -23.29
N GLN A 56 -7.42 -9.55 -23.36
CA GLN A 56 -8.54 -8.75 -22.86
C GLN A 56 -9.69 -8.99 -23.84
N GLU A 57 -10.67 -9.78 -23.40
CA GLU A 57 -11.98 -10.05 -24.01
C GLU A 57 -12.17 -9.46 -25.41
N ALA A 58 -12.10 -10.31 -26.43
CA ALA A 58 -12.67 -10.07 -27.76
C ALA A 58 -14.20 -9.98 -27.66
N GLY A 59 -14.68 -8.96 -26.94
CA GLY A 59 -16.06 -8.74 -26.55
C GLY A 59 -16.55 -7.37 -26.98
N SER A 60 -16.66 -7.10 -28.29
CA SER A 60 -17.49 -6.04 -28.92
C SER A 60 -17.35 -4.58 -28.45
N ASN A 61 -16.52 -4.24 -27.45
CA ASN A 61 -16.58 -2.95 -26.77
C ASN A 61 -15.17 -2.45 -26.41
N VAL A 62 -14.89 -1.17 -26.65
CA VAL A 62 -13.62 -0.52 -26.28
C VAL A 62 -13.67 -0.22 -24.77
N PRO A 63 -12.83 -0.84 -23.92
CA PRO A 63 -12.91 -0.64 -22.47
C PRO A 63 -12.46 0.79 -22.11
N PRO A 64 -13.10 1.48 -21.16
CA PRO A 64 -12.67 2.80 -20.69
C PRO A 64 -11.27 2.75 -20.05
N PRO A 65 -10.52 3.86 -20.01
CA PRO A 65 -9.20 3.88 -19.40
C PRO A 65 -9.30 3.61 -17.89
N SER A 66 -8.46 2.73 -17.35
CA SER A 66 -8.37 2.59 -15.89
C SER A 66 -7.70 3.84 -15.31
N PRO A 67 -8.28 4.49 -14.29
CA PRO A 67 -7.68 5.67 -13.68
C PRO A 67 -6.31 5.40 -13.05
N ALA A 68 -6.09 4.17 -12.55
CA ALA A 68 -4.87 3.79 -11.83
C ALA A 68 -3.78 3.20 -12.74
N GLU A 69 -4.05 3.01 -14.03
CA GLU A 69 -3.07 2.48 -14.97
C GLU A 69 -1.89 3.46 -15.16
N PRO A 70 -0.64 2.95 -15.19
CA PRO A 70 0.54 3.78 -15.41
C PRO A 70 0.38 4.68 -16.65
N PHE A 71 -0.08 4.10 -17.78
CA PHE A 71 -0.31 4.85 -19.01
C PHE A 71 -1.23 6.05 -18.79
N THR A 72 -2.42 5.83 -18.22
CA THR A 72 -3.42 6.87 -17.96
C THR A 72 -2.84 7.99 -17.09
N LEU A 73 -2.11 7.65 -16.03
CA LEU A 73 -1.50 8.62 -15.12
C LEU A 73 -0.45 9.49 -15.81
N SER A 74 0.48 8.87 -16.52
CA SER A 74 1.55 9.59 -17.22
C SER A 74 1.01 10.46 -18.34
N ALA A 75 0.05 9.94 -19.11
CA ALA A 75 -0.54 10.67 -20.22
C ALA A 75 -1.34 11.89 -19.75
N ARG A 76 -2.13 11.76 -18.66
CA ARG A 76 -2.81 12.90 -18.02
C ARG A 76 -1.83 13.93 -17.49
N PHE A 77 -0.78 13.48 -16.81
CA PHE A 77 0.26 14.37 -16.31
C PHE A 77 0.92 15.16 -17.44
N ALA A 78 1.24 14.52 -18.55
CA ALA A 78 1.84 15.17 -19.72
C ALA A 78 0.91 16.25 -20.30
N VAL A 79 -0.37 15.91 -20.54
CA VAL A 79 -1.37 16.87 -21.04
C VAL A 79 -1.56 18.06 -20.09
N GLN A 80 -1.65 17.82 -18.79
CA GLN A 80 -1.87 18.89 -17.80
C GLN A 80 -0.64 19.78 -17.58
N THR A 81 0.54 19.34 -18.01
CA THR A 81 1.80 20.06 -17.80
C THR A 81 2.43 20.54 -19.11
N GLN A 82 1.72 20.45 -20.24
CA GLN A 82 2.21 20.81 -21.58
C GLN A 82 2.71 22.26 -21.69
N ASP A 83 2.13 23.20 -20.93
CA ASP A 83 2.53 24.62 -20.94
C ASP A 83 3.79 24.90 -20.11
N MET A 84 4.35 23.88 -19.45
CA MET A 84 5.55 24.05 -18.66
C MET A 84 6.82 24.00 -19.53
N PRO A 85 7.92 24.60 -19.04
CA PRO A 85 9.20 24.46 -19.71
C PRO A 85 9.64 22.99 -19.82
N GLY A 86 10.03 22.54 -21.02
CA GLY A 86 10.40 21.14 -21.29
C GLY A 86 11.58 20.60 -20.47
N TRP A 87 12.48 21.45 -19.96
CA TRP A 87 13.52 21.01 -18.99
C TRP A 87 12.93 20.46 -17.67
N PHE A 88 11.66 20.75 -17.40
CA PHE A 88 10.95 20.30 -16.20
C PHE A 88 10.07 19.07 -16.46
N THR A 89 9.37 19.02 -17.61
CA THR A 89 8.39 17.98 -17.94
C THR A 89 8.87 16.96 -18.96
N GLY A 90 10.04 17.18 -19.56
CA GLY A 90 10.49 16.50 -20.78
C GLY A 90 9.96 17.20 -22.03
N GLU A 91 10.75 17.18 -23.10
CA GLU A 91 10.27 17.60 -24.42
C GLU A 91 9.30 16.52 -24.96
N PRO A 92 8.33 16.87 -25.83
CA PRO A 92 7.39 15.90 -26.39
C PRO A 92 8.07 14.68 -27.03
N GLU A 93 9.24 14.88 -27.66
CA GLU A 93 10.07 13.83 -28.25
C GLU A 93 10.61 12.81 -27.22
N GLU A 94 10.76 13.22 -25.96
CA GLU A 94 11.20 12.36 -24.85
C GLU A 94 10.02 11.69 -24.14
N VAL A 95 8.88 12.40 -24.04
CA VAL A 95 7.68 11.92 -23.34
C VAL A 95 6.96 10.84 -24.13
N MET A 96 6.80 11.02 -25.45
CA MET A 96 6.01 10.10 -26.27
C MET A 96 6.55 8.65 -26.28
N PRO A 97 7.87 8.39 -26.41
CA PRO A 97 8.41 7.03 -26.31
C PRO A 97 8.12 6.33 -24.97
N VAL A 98 8.05 7.09 -23.87
CA VAL A 98 7.71 6.53 -22.55
C VAL A 98 6.24 6.14 -22.49
N LEU A 99 5.34 6.97 -23.03
CA LEU A 99 3.92 6.65 -23.13
C LEU A 99 3.68 5.44 -24.05
N ASP A 100 4.39 5.38 -25.17
CA ASP A 100 4.30 4.27 -26.12
C ASP A 100 4.78 2.95 -25.48
N ALA A 101 5.78 2.99 -24.59
CA ALA A 101 6.22 1.81 -23.85
C ALA A 101 5.18 1.29 -22.83
N TRP A 102 4.27 2.15 -22.37
CA TRP A 102 3.20 1.80 -21.43
C TRP A 102 1.86 1.50 -22.12
N ALA A 103 1.70 1.88 -23.38
CA ALA A 103 0.51 1.60 -24.18
C ALA A 103 0.50 0.13 -24.64
N THR A 104 -0.08 -0.75 -23.83
CA THR A 104 -0.06 -2.21 -24.07
C THR A 104 -1.19 -2.73 -24.94
N GLY A 105 -2.25 -1.94 -25.20
CA GLY A 105 -3.38 -2.32 -26.05
C GLY A 105 -3.72 -1.28 -27.13
N ASP A 106 -4.52 -1.69 -28.13
CA ASP A 106 -4.89 -0.80 -29.25
C ASP A 106 -5.66 0.44 -28.80
N ALA A 107 -6.52 0.32 -27.78
CA ALA A 107 -7.20 1.46 -27.19
C ALA A 107 -6.21 2.46 -26.56
N ASP A 108 -5.13 1.99 -25.94
CA ASP A 108 -4.07 2.85 -25.39
C ASP A 108 -3.24 3.49 -26.49
N ARG A 109 -2.97 2.78 -27.59
CA ARG A 109 -2.33 3.35 -28.78
C ARG A 109 -3.16 4.49 -29.37
N ALA A 110 -4.49 4.35 -29.42
CA ALA A 110 -5.39 5.43 -29.83
C ALA A 110 -5.36 6.62 -28.86
N ARG A 111 -5.36 6.36 -27.54
CA ARG A 111 -5.21 7.41 -26.51
C ARG A 111 -3.86 8.10 -26.58
N ALA A 112 -2.79 7.37 -26.88
CA ALA A 112 -1.45 7.94 -27.06
C ALA A 112 -1.41 8.85 -28.28
N ALA A 113 -2.14 8.52 -29.36
CA ALA A 113 -2.28 9.40 -30.51
C ALA A 113 -3.02 10.71 -30.17
N ILE A 114 -4.06 10.65 -29.33
CA ILE A 114 -4.74 11.86 -28.80
C ILE A 114 -3.75 12.74 -28.05
N VAL A 115 -2.94 12.15 -27.16
CA VAL A 115 -1.92 12.88 -26.38
C VAL A 115 -0.84 13.47 -27.29
N ALA A 116 -0.44 12.75 -28.34
CA ALA A 116 0.50 13.27 -29.33
C ALA A 116 -0.06 14.49 -30.09
N GLY A 117 -1.36 14.47 -30.40
CA GLY A 117 -2.08 15.60 -31.01
C GLY A 117 -1.99 16.87 -30.18
N GLU A 118 -1.98 16.69 -28.85
CA GLU A 118 -1.91 17.76 -27.88
C GLU A 118 -0.47 18.25 -27.65
N LEU A 119 0.49 17.35 -27.46
CA LEU A 119 1.88 17.70 -27.10
C LEU A 119 2.76 18.04 -28.31
N VAL A 120 2.55 17.36 -29.44
CA VAL A 120 3.37 17.48 -30.65
C VAL A 120 2.62 18.26 -31.73
N GLY A 121 1.36 17.92 -31.93
CA GLY A 121 0.47 18.57 -32.89
C GLY A 121 -0.40 17.60 -33.68
N ALA A 122 -1.42 18.15 -34.33
CA ALA A 122 -2.47 17.37 -35.02
C ALA A 122 -1.92 16.41 -36.10
N ASP A 123 -0.89 16.80 -36.84
CA ASP A 123 -0.28 15.95 -37.89
C ASP A 123 0.28 14.64 -37.32
N GLU A 124 0.87 14.69 -36.12
CA GLU A 124 1.41 13.50 -35.47
C GLU A 124 0.30 12.59 -34.93
N ALA A 125 -0.80 13.15 -34.42
CA ALA A 125 -1.99 12.39 -34.08
C ALA A 125 -2.54 11.66 -35.31
N VAL A 126 -2.69 12.37 -36.45
CA VAL A 126 -3.19 11.79 -37.70
C VAL A 126 -2.31 10.63 -38.14
N ARG A 127 -0.98 10.82 -38.18
CA ARG A 127 -0.02 9.77 -38.56
C ARG A 127 -0.18 8.51 -37.70
N ARG A 128 -0.25 8.68 -36.38
CA ARG A 128 -0.39 7.56 -35.42
C ARG A 128 -1.74 6.86 -35.55
N LEU A 129 -2.82 7.60 -35.74
CA LEU A 129 -4.17 7.07 -35.93
C LEU A 129 -4.30 6.27 -37.25
N GLU A 130 -3.71 6.75 -38.34
CA GLU A 130 -3.70 6.03 -39.61
C GLU A 130 -2.93 4.71 -39.51
N THR A 131 -1.72 4.74 -38.92
CA THR A 131 -0.94 3.52 -38.71
C THR A 131 -1.71 2.51 -37.85
N LEU A 132 -2.32 2.96 -36.75
CA LEU A 132 -3.14 2.09 -35.91
C LEU A 132 -4.35 1.52 -36.67
N LYS A 133 -5.00 2.33 -37.51
CA LYS A 133 -6.14 1.88 -38.32
C LYS A 133 -5.73 0.80 -39.32
N GLU A 134 -4.54 0.86 -39.90
CA GLU A 134 -4.03 -0.17 -40.81
C GLU A 134 -3.77 -1.50 -40.10
N ASP A 135 -3.30 -1.45 -38.84
CA ASP A 135 -3.00 -2.64 -38.05
C ASP A 135 -4.26 -3.36 -37.52
N LEU A 136 -5.39 -2.67 -37.41
CA LEU A 136 -6.61 -3.19 -36.81
C LEU A 136 -7.44 -4.05 -37.78
N PRO A 137 -8.09 -5.14 -37.31
CA PRO A 137 -9.10 -5.87 -38.08
C PRO A 137 -10.25 -4.96 -38.53
N ASP A 138 -10.82 -5.21 -39.72
CA ASP A 138 -11.88 -4.38 -40.31
C ASP A 138 -13.16 -4.29 -39.45
N ASP A 139 -13.42 -5.31 -38.63
CA ASP A 139 -14.56 -5.39 -37.70
C ASP A 139 -14.27 -4.80 -36.32
N SER A 140 -13.08 -4.24 -36.09
CA SER A 140 -12.71 -3.66 -34.80
C SER A 140 -13.61 -2.45 -34.47
N PRO A 141 -14.27 -2.43 -33.30
CA PRO A 141 -15.11 -1.30 -32.89
C PRO A 141 -14.32 0.00 -32.74
N LEU A 142 -13.00 -0.09 -32.53
CA LEU A 142 -12.10 1.06 -32.38
C LEU A 142 -11.91 1.83 -33.70
N ARG A 143 -12.16 1.22 -34.88
CA ARG A 143 -12.03 1.92 -36.17
C ARG A 143 -12.99 3.10 -36.28
N GLY A 144 -14.20 2.98 -35.70
CA GLY A 144 -15.20 4.06 -35.68
C GLY A 144 -14.75 5.24 -34.81
N ASP A 145 -14.12 4.95 -33.66
CA ASP A 145 -13.52 5.97 -32.81
C ASP A 145 -12.36 6.66 -33.54
N ILE A 146 -11.49 5.90 -34.21
CA ILE A 146 -10.38 6.44 -35.00
C ILE A 146 -10.88 7.36 -36.12
N ASP A 147 -11.94 6.99 -36.84
CA ASP A 147 -12.52 7.86 -37.89
C ASP A 147 -13.05 9.18 -37.33
N THR A 148 -13.65 9.13 -36.15
CA THR A 148 -14.10 10.33 -35.43
C THR A 148 -12.90 11.19 -35.01
N LEU A 149 -11.84 10.59 -34.48
CA LEU A 149 -10.61 11.29 -34.11
C LEU A 149 -9.90 11.90 -35.32
N LEU A 150 -9.85 11.20 -36.46
CA LEU A 150 -9.30 11.73 -37.70
C LEU A 150 -10.09 12.95 -38.18
N THR A 151 -11.42 12.94 -38.06
CA THR A 151 -12.25 14.12 -38.38
C THR A 151 -11.87 15.34 -37.52
N ILE A 152 -11.54 15.12 -36.24
CA ILE A 152 -11.11 16.18 -35.32
C ILE A 152 -9.73 16.72 -35.70
N TYR A 153 -8.73 15.84 -35.81
CA TYR A 153 -7.33 16.26 -35.96
C TYR A 153 -6.95 16.63 -37.40
N ARG A 154 -7.50 15.94 -38.41
CA ARG A 154 -7.19 16.20 -39.83
C ARG A 154 -8.04 17.33 -40.39
N ASP A 155 -9.35 17.24 -40.20
CA ASP A 155 -10.30 18.12 -40.88
C ASP A 155 -10.65 19.34 -40.03
N GLY A 156 -10.26 19.38 -38.75
CA GLY A 156 -10.67 20.39 -37.79
C GLY A 156 -12.17 20.37 -37.51
N GLY A 157 -12.84 19.26 -37.85
CA GLY A 157 -14.29 19.10 -37.75
C GLY A 157 -14.73 18.81 -36.32
N ARG A 158 -15.96 19.19 -36.00
CA ARG A 158 -16.60 18.75 -34.76
C ARG A 158 -17.47 17.53 -35.06
N PRO A 159 -17.29 16.41 -34.33
CA PRO A 159 -18.13 15.25 -34.50
C PRO A 159 -19.56 15.56 -34.05
N ASP A 160 -20.51 14.73 -34.49
CA ASP A 160 -21.87 14.81 -33.97
C ASP A 160 -21.95 14.39 -32.49
N GLU A 161 -23.09 14.64 -31.87
CA GLU A 161 -23.29 14.41 -30.43
C GLU A 161 -23.19 12.92 -30.06
N ALA A 162 -23.61 12.01 -30.95
CA ALA A 162 -23.54 10.58 -30.70
C ALA A 162 -22.09 10.07 -30.73
N ALA A 163 -21.30 10.52 -31.71
CA ALA A 163 -19.88 10.20 -31.82
C ALA A 163 -19.06 10.83 -30.68
N ALA A 164 -19.42 12.05 -30.25
CA ALA A 164 -18.80 12.70 -29.10
C ALA A 164 -19.04 11.93 -27.78
N GLU A 165 -20.28 11.49 -27.52
CA GLU A 165 -20.58 10.69 -26.32
C GLU A 165 -19.93 9.30 -26.38
N THR A 166 -19.79 8.72 -27.57
CA THR A 166 -19.06 7.45 -27.76
C THR A 166 -17.59 7.60 -27.39
N LEU A 167 -16.91 8.66 -27.88
CA LEU A 167 -15.52 8.93 -27.52
C LEU A 167 -15.33 9.12 -26.00
N LYS A 168 -16.23 9.85 -25.34
CA LYS A 168 -16.16 10.01 -23.87
C LYS A 168 -16.34 8.68 -23.15
N LYS A 169 -17.26 7.84 -23.60
CA LYS A 169 -17.51 6.52 -23.01
C LYS A 169 -16.30 5.59 -23.14
N HIS A 170 -15.68 5.54 -24.32
CA HIS A 170 -14.57 4.62 -24.62
C HIS A 170 -13.20 5.14 -24.15
N HIS A 171 -12.99 6.46 -24.17
CA HIS A 171 -11.68 7.07 -23.91
C HIS A 171 -11.66 8.00 -22.70
N GLY A 172 -12.78 8.24 -22.02
CA GLY A 172 -12.85 9.03 -20.78
C GLY A 172 -12.21 10.41 -20.94
N PHE A 173 -11.26 10.73 -20.05
CA PHE A 173 -10.45 11.96 -20.09
C PHE A 173 -9.87 12.25 -21.49
N PHE A 174 -9.35 11.24 -22.19
CA PHE A 174 -8.73 11.43 -23.51
C PHE A 174 -9.76 11.82 -24.56
N GLY A 175 -10.98 11.28 -24.47
CA GLY A 175 -12.09 11.69 -25.35
C GLY A 175 -12.44 13.16 -25.16
N GLU A 176 -12.46 13.65 -23.92
CA GLU A 176 -12.70 15.07 -23.64
C GLU A 176 -11.58 15.98 -24.14
N VAL A 177 -10.32 15.55 -24.03
CA VAL A 177 -9.16 16.26 -24.60
C VAL A 177 -9.31 16.37 -26.12
N ALA A 178 -9.61 15.26 -26.81
CA ALA A 178 -9.79 15.27 -28.26
C ALA A 178 -10.96 16.18 -28.68
N LEU A 179 -12.10 16.11 -28.01
CA LEU A 179 -13.29 16.92 -28.34
C LEU A 179 -13.10 18.43 -28.11
N THR A 180 -12.13 18.80 -27.27
CA THR A 180 -11.80 20.20 -26.99
C THR A 180 -10.57 20.68 -27.76
N HIS A 181 -9.99 19.84 -28.63
CA HIS A 181 -8.83 20.19 -29.43
C HIS A 181 -9.08 21.43 -30.29
N GLY A 182 -8.07 22.30 -30.39
CA GLY A 182 -8.14 23.58 -31.11
C GLY A 182 -8.92 24.70 -30.41
N LEU A 183 -9.53 24.45 -29.24
CA LEU A 183 -10.06 25.52 -28.39
C LEU A 183 -8.92 26.20 -27.61
N PRO A 184 -9.04 27.50 -27.27
CA PRO A 184 -8.10 28.14 -26.36
C PRO A 184 -8.12 27.46 -24.98
N ASP A 185 -6.98 27.41 -24.31
CA ASP A 185 -6.88 26.78 -22.97
C ASP A 185 -7.69 27.51 -21.89
N THR A 186 -8.13 28.74 -22.18
CA THR A 186 -9.05 29.51 -21.33
C THR A 186 -10.53 29.11 -21.49
N ASP A 187 -10.89 28.27 -22.47
CA ASP A 187 -12.27 27.79 -22.64
C ASP A 187 -12.68 26.97 -21.40
N PRO A 188 -13.84 27.22 -20.76
CA PRO A 188 -14.27 26.51 -19.57
C PRO A 188 -14.32 24.99 -19.71
N ARG A 189 -14.51 24.47 -20.93
CA ARG A 189 -14.55 23.03 -21.21
C ARG A 189 -13.16 22.40 -21.31
N ARG A 190 -12.13 23.22 -21.58
CA ARG A 190 -10.75 22.78 -21.80
C ARG A 190 -9.83 23.10 -20.62
N ALA A 191 -10.05 24.23 -19.96
CA ALA A 191 -9.21 24.74 -18.88
C ALA A 191 -8.99 23.73 -17.73
N GLY A 192 -9.96 22.87 -17.44
CA GLY A 192 -9.83 21.81 -16.44
C GLY A 192 -9.06 20.56 -16.89
N LEU A 193 -8.91 20.36 -18.21
CA LEU A 193 -8.27 19.20 -18.81
C LEU A 193 -6.76 19.42 -19.01
N VAL A 194 -6.40 20.60 -19.49
CA VAL A 194 -5.01 20.98 -19.83
C VAL A 194 -4.37 21.87 -18.77
N GLY A 195 -5.17 22.54 -17.95
CA GLY A 195 -4.70 23.41 -16.88
C GLY A 195 -4.44 22.69 -15.56
N GLY A 196 -3.84 23.41 -14.61
CA GLY A 196 -3.64 22.92 -13.25
C GLY A 196 -2.33 22.17 -13.01
N GLY A 197 -1.55 21.87 -14.05
CA GLY A 197 -0.23 21.24 -13.92
C GLY A 197 0.71 21.98 -12.97
N ALA A 198 0.74 23.32 -13.00
CA ALA A 198 1.59 24.11 -12.11
C ALA A 198 1.29 23.88 -10.63
N ARG A 199 0.00 23.73 -10.30
CA ARG A 199 -0.44 23.41 -8.95
C ARG A 199 -0.06 21.97 -8.59
N LEU A 200 -0.28 21.02 -9.50
CA LEU A 200 0.09 19.62 -9.32
C LEU A 200 1.59 19.48 -9.04
N VAL A 201 2.43 20.05 -9.89
CA VAL A 201 3.88 20.10 -9.76
C VAL A 201 4.32 20.77 -8.45
N ALA A 202 3.75 21.93 -8.12
CA ALA A 202 4.08 22.61 -6.87
C ALA A 202 3.74 21.75 -5.64
N VAL A 203 2.63 21.00 -5.69
CA VAL A 203 2.27 20.06 -4.62
C VAL A 203 3.24 18.88 -4.58
N LEU A 204 3.59 18.27 -5.71
CA LEU A 204 4.56 17.17 -5.78
C LEU A 204 5.94 17.59 -5.25
N LEU A 205 6.44 18.76 -5.65
CA LEU A 205 7.68 19.34 -5.15
C LEU A 205 7.59 19.62 -3.64
N GLY A 206 6.47 20.17 -3.17
CA GLY A 206 6.24 20.43 -1.74
C GLY A 206 6.23 19.14 -0.91
N VAL A 207 5.58 18.08 -1.41
CA VAL A 207 5.58 16.75 -0.79
C VAL A 207 6.99 16.17 -0.81
N GLY A 208 7.72 16.26 -1.93
CA GLY A 208 9.11 15.81 -2.03
C GLY A 208 10.03 16.51 -1.03
N ALA A 209 9.94 17.84 -0.92
CA ALA A 209 10.69 18.63 0.04
C ALA A 209 10.34 18.24 1.50
N LEU A 210 9.05 18.00 1.79
CA LEU A 210 8.61 17.53 3.11
C LEU A 210 9.19 16.15 3.44
N VAL A 211 9.19 15.22 2.49
CA VAL A 211 9.79 13.89 2.66
C VAL A 211 11.29 14.00 2.93
N ILE A 212 12.02 14.82 2.16
CA ILE A 212 13.46 15.06 2.37
C ILE A 212 13.73 15.65 3.75
N ALA A 213 12.94 16.65 4.16
CA ALA A 213 13.05 17.26 5.48
C ALA A 213 12.77 16.23 6.59
N ALA A 214 11.72 15.42 6.45
CA ALA A 214 11.40 14.35 7.39
C ALA A 214 12.50 13.30 7.48
N MET A 215 13.12 12.92 6.35
CA MET A 215 14.27 12.01 6.33
C MET A 215 15.50 12.60 7.01
N THR A 216 15.78 13.88 6.79
CA THR A 216 16.91 14.56 7.43
C THR A 216 16.73 14.65 8.94
N VAL A 217 15.54 15.10 9.38
CA VAL A 217 15.18 15.11 10.81
C VAL A 217 15.22 13.69 11.38
N GLY A 218 14.67 12.72 10.65
CA GLY A 218 14.67 11.32 11.04
C GLY A 218 16.07 10.75 11.22
N LEU A 219 17.01 11.06 10.32
CA LEU A 219 18.41 10.66 10.42
C LEU A 219 19.09 11.26 11.66
N VAL A 220 18.88 12.55 11.92
CA VAL A 220 19.41 13.21 13.13
C VAL A 220 18.85 12.55 14.39
N LEU A 221 17.54 12.30 14.45
CA LEU A 221 16.88 11.65 15.57
C LEU A 221 17.33 10.20 15.74
N PHE A 222 17.55 9.45 14.65
CA PHE A 222 18.06 8.09 14.66
C PHE A 222 19.47 8.03 15.29
N ILE A 223 20.37 8.90 14.83
CA ILE A 223 21.74 8.99 15.37
C ILE A 223 21.68 9.38 16.85
N ALA A 224 20.87 10.38 17.21
CA ALA A 224 20.69 10.79 18.60
C ALA A 224 20.16 9.64 19.48
N ALA A 225 19.15 8.91 19.02
CA ALA A 225 18.59 7.76 19.71
C ALA A 225 19.64 6.65 19.90
N LEU A 226 20.45 6.37 18.87
CA LEU A 226 21.52 5.39 18.94
C LEU A 226 22.60 5.82 19.96
N VAL A 227 23.04 7.07 19.94
CA VAL A 227 23.99 7.61 20.93
C VAL A 227 23.41 7.53 22.34
N LEU A 228 22.15 7.90 22.53
CA LEU A 228 21.49 7.82 23.84
C LEU A 228 21.34 6.37 24.34
N LEU A 229 21.14 5.42 23.43
CA LEU A 229 21.09 3.99 23.73
C LEU A 229 22.47 3.46 24.12
N LEU A 230 23.51 3.76 23.31
CA LEU A 230 24.89 3.32 23.55
C LEU A 230 25.52 3.95 24.79
N THR A 231 25.15 5.19 25.12
CA THR A 231 25.58 5.86 26.36
C THR A 231 24.75 5.47 27.58
N GLY A 232 23.72 4.61 27.42
CA GLY A 232 22.88 4.11 28.51
C GLY A 232 21.95 5.15 29.14
N ARG A 233 21.72 6.28 28.46
CA ARG A 233 20.73 7.31 28.85
C ARG A 233 19.31 6.88 28.50
N ILE A 234 19.14 6.14 27.41
CA ILE A 234 17.93 5.37 27.13
C ILE A 234 18.14 3.94 27.63
N ARG A 235 17.17 3.44 28.40
CA ARG A 235 17.20 2.08 28.94
C ARG A 235 15.89 1.36 28.61
N PRO A 236 15.93 0.04 28.35
CA PRO A 236 14.75 -0.79 28.28
C PRO A 236 13.89 -0.65 29.55
N ARG A 237 12.60 -0.43 29.37
CA ARG A 237 11.59 -0.34 30.44
C ARG A 237 10.58 -1.47 30.39
N MET A 238 10.45 -2.15 29.24
CA MET A 238 9.57 -3.30 29.15
C MET A 238 10.02 -4.38 30.15
N PRO A 239 9.13 -4.86 31.03
CA PRO A 239 9.51 -5.89 31.98
C PRO A 239 9.73 -7.23 31.28
N ARG A 240 10.89 -7.85 31.52
CA ARG A 240 11.23 -9.16 30.99
C ARG A 240 10.55 -10.27 31.80
N PRO A 241 9.65 -11.07 31.21
CA PRO A 241 9.06 -12.21 31.91
C PRO A 241 10.09 -13.34 32.07
N GLU A 242 9.99 -14.10 33.16
CA GLU A 242 10.71 -15.37 33.29
C GLU A 242 10.26 -16.37 32.20
N PRO A 243 11.17 -17.16 31.62
CA PRO A 243 10.80 -18.23 30.70
C PRO A 243 9.87 -19.22 31.41
N GLY A 244 8.73 -19.55 30.82
CA GLY A 244 7.78 -20.41 31.52
C GLY A 244 6.36 -20.36 30.97
N GLY A 245 5.88 -19.14 30.70
CA GLY A 245 4.51 -18.92 30.27
C GLY A 245 4.24 -19.32 28.83
N SER A 246 2.97 -19.60 28.54
CA SER A 246 2.47 -19.83 27.18
C SER A 246 1.34 -18.88 26.80
N VAL A 247 0.69 -18.23 27.77
CA VAL A 247 -0.56 -17.49 27.53
C VAL A 247 -0.47 -16.41 26.44
N PHE A 248 0.66 -15.71 26.32
CA PHE A 248 0.83 -14.70 25.27
C PHE A 248 1.15 -15.29 23.90
N LEU A 249 1.77 -16.48 23.85
CA LEU A 249 1.90 -17.24 22.60
C LEU A 249 0.55 -17.83 22.18
N GLU A 250 -0.24 -18.33 23.14
CA GLU A 250 -1.64 -18.75 22.90
C GLU A 250 -2.46 -17.59 22.33
N THR A 251 -2.30 -16.38 22.88
CA THR A 251 -2.99 -15.17 22.41
C THR A 251 -2.66 -14.86 20.95
N TYR A 252 -1.38 -14.91 20.57
CA TYR A 252 -0.96 -14.74 19.17
C TYR A 252 -1.49 -15.86 18.26
N ALA A 253 -1.41 -17.13 18.70
CA ALA A 253 -1.90 -18.26 17.93
C ALA A 253 -3.42 -18.16 17.67
N LEU A 254 -4.19 -17.72 18.68
CA LEU A 254 -5.63 -17.49 18.54
C LEU A 254 -5.94 -16.34 17.57
N PHE A 255 -5.15 -15.27 17.59
CA PHE A 255 -5.30 -14.19 16.61
C PHE A 255 -5.07 -14.68 15.19
N ALA A 256 -3.96 -15.39 14.94
CA ALA A 256 -3.65 -15.95 13.63
C ALA A 256 -4.74 -16.95 13.18
N ALA A 257 -5.20 -17.83 14.08
CA ALA A 257 -6.27 -18.77 13.78
C ALA A 257 -7.60 -18.07 13.44
N ALA A 258 -8.00 -17.07 14.23
CA ALA A 258 -9.21 -16.31 13.99
C ALA A 258 -9.15 -15.56 12.66
N PHE A 259 -8.00 -15.00 12.31
CA PHE A 259 -7.80 -14.34 11.03
C PHE A 259 -7.90 -15.33 9.86
N VAL A 260 -7.24 -16.49 9.94
CA VAL A 260 -7.35 -17.55 8.91
C VAL A 260 -8.79 -18.02 8.73
N VAL A 261 -9.50 -18.30 9.83
CA VAL A 261 -10.91 -18.72 9.78
C VAL A 261 -11.80 -17.64 9.17
N MET A 262 -11.57 -16.38 9.54
CA MET A 262 -12.31 -15.24 9.00
C MET A 262 -12.06 -15.08 7.50
N SER A 263 -10.79 -15.06 7.05
CA SER A 263 -10.43 -14.90 5.64
C SER A 263 -11.02 -16.03 4.79
N VAL A 264 -10.70 -17.29 5.12
CA VAL A 264 -11.21 -18.44 4.35
C VAL A 264 -12.73 -18.53 4.40
N GLY A 265 -13.34 -18.23 5.55
CA GLY A 265 -14.79 -18.26 5.69
C GLY A 265 -15.49 -17.19 4.85
N LEU A 266 -14.94 -15.98 4.79
CA LEU A 266 -15.47 -14.90 3.96
C LEU A 266 -15.29 -15.21 2.46
N ASP A 267 -14.12 -15.71 2.06
CA ASP A 267 -13.86 -16.08 0.66
C ASP A 267 -14.83 -17.17 0.18
N LEU A 268 -15.02 -18.23 0.97
CA LEU A 268 -15.98 -19.31 0.64
C LEU A 268 -17.43 -18.83 0.53
N VAL A 269 -17.84 -17.88 1.39
CA VAL A 269 -19.19 -17.30 1.33
C VAL A 269 -19.32 -16.37 0.12
N GLY A 270 -18.29 -15.58 -0.18
CA GLY A 270 -18.26 -14.70 -1.36
C GLY A 270 -18.33 -15.48 -2.67
N GLU A 271 -17.62 -16.60 -2.78
CA GLU A 271 -17.71 -17.51 -3.93
C GLU A 271 -19.10 -18.13 -4.07
N ALA A 272 -19.73 -18.49 -2.95
CA ALA A 272 -21.07 -19.09 -2.95
C ALA A 272 -22.19 -18.06 -3.22
N LEU A 273 -21.98 -16.79 -2.86
CA LEU A 273 -22.97 -15.71 -2.95
C LEU A 273 -22.31 -14.42 -3.51
N PRO A 274 -22.05 -14.33 -4.82
CA PRO A 274 -21.32 -13.21 -5.43
C PRO A 274 -21.99 -11.83 -5.27
N GLU A 275 -23.31 -11.79 -5.15
CA GLU A 275 -24.11 -10.55 -5.00
C GLU A 275 -24.30 -10.12 -3.52
N ALA A 276 -23.54 -10.71 -2.59
CA ALA A 276 -23.70 -10.45 -1.15
C ALA A 276 -23.01 -9.15 -0.69
N ASP A 277 -23.57 -7.99 -1.02
CA ASP A 277 -23.06 -6.66 -0.59
C ASP A 277 -22.95 -6.50 0.93
N TRP A 278 -23.71 -7.29 1.70
CA TRP A 278 -23.65 -7.33 3.16
C TRP A 278 -22.38 -8.01 3.71
N LEU A 279 -21.67 -8.79 2.89
CA LEU A 279 -20.49 -9.57 3.31
C LEU A 279 -19.36 -8.65 3.80
N LEU A 280 -19.17 -7.49 3.15
CA LEU A 280 -18.24 -6.46 3.59
C LEU A 280 -18.54 -5.97 5.02
N HIS A 281 -19.82 -5.80 5.35
CA HIS A 281 -20.23 -5.35 6.68
C HIS A 281 -19.95 -6.43 7.73
N VAL A 282 -20.18 -7.70 7.38
CA VAL A 282 -19.84 -8.84 8.25
C VAL A 282 -18.34 -8.96 8.45
N GLN A 283 -17.53 -8.80 7.40
CA GLN A 283 -16.08 -8.74 7.50
C GLN A 283 -15.62 -7.67 8.49
N ILE A 284 -16.14 -6.44 8.36
CA ILE A 284 -15.81 -5.35 9.28
C ILE A 284 -16.14 -5.76 10.72
N VAL A 285 -17.36 -6.26 10.98
CA VAL A 285 -17.76 -6.69 12.33
C VAL A 285 -16.86 -7.79 12.89
N LEU A 286 -16.58 -8.83 12.10
CA LEU A 286 -15.69 -9.93 12.50
C LEU A 286 -14.28 -9.41 12.83
N GLN A 287 -13.78 -8.44 12.08
CA GLN A 287 -12.50 -7.79 12.35
C GLN A 287 -12.53 -7.05 13.69
N TRP A 288 -13.59 -6.29 14.00
CA TRP A 288 -13.74 -5.65 15.32
C TRP A 288 -13.74 -6.64 16.49
N LEU A 289 -14.31 -7.84 16.30
CA LEU A 289 -14.29 -8.89 17.33
C LEU A 289 -12.88 -9.39 17.66
N LEU A 290 -11.88 -9.21 16.79
CA LEU A 290 -10.49 -9.58 17.10
C LEU A 290 -9.88 -8.75 18.24
N LEU A 291 -10.45 -7.58 18.57
CA LEU A 291 -10.06 -6.80 19.77
C LEU A 291 -10.31 -7.55 21.09
N LEU A 292 -11.11 -8.62 21.06
CA LEU A 292 -11.32 -9.48 22.22
C LEU A 292 -10.16 -10.46 22.42
N VAL A 293 -9.36 -10.76 21.39
CA VAL A 293 -8.28 -11.75 21.46
C VAL A 293 -7.21 -11.37 22.50
N PRO A 294 -6.73 -10.12 22.60
CA PRO A 294 -5.83 -9.69 23.68
C PRO A 294 -6.35 -9.95 25.10
N LEU A 295 -7.66 -10.19 25.29
CA LEU A 295 -8.27 -10.53 26.59
C LEU A 295 -8.20 -12.03 26.93
N TRP A 296 -7.71 -12.88 26.02
CA TRP A 296 -7.48 -14.32 26.26
C TRP A 296 -6.79 -14.63 27.60
N PRO A 297 -5.78 -13.87 28.06
CA PRO A 297 -5.13 -14.15 29.33
C PRO A 297 -6.06 -14.09 30.55
N LEU A 298 -7.17 -13.33 30.48
CA LEU A 298 -8.19 -13.31 31.54
C LEU A 298 -8.82 -14.69 31.73
N ARG A 299 -9.11 -15.38 30.63
CA ARG A 299 -9.65 -16.75 30.64
C ARG A 299 -8.69 -17.77 31.25
N ARG A 300 -7.39 -17.45 31.25
CA ARG A 300 -6.29 -18.25 31.83
C ARG A 300 -5.97 -17.85 33.27
N GLY A 301 -6.85 -17.07 33.92
CA GLY A 301 -6.75 -16.73 35.34
C GLY A 301 -5.90 -15.48 35.63
N MET A 302 -5.53 -14.70 34.60
CA MET A 302 -4.83 -13.43 34.81
C MET A 302 -5.82 -12.34 35.22
N SER A 303 -5.49 -11.53 36.23
CA SER A 303 -6.28 -10.33 36.54
C SER A 303 -6.10 -9.25 35.47
N LEU A 304 -7.12 -8.42 35.25
CA LEU A 304 -7.07 -7.32 34.28
C LEU A 304 -5.90 -6.37 34.53
N LYS A 305 -5.60 -6.06 35.80
CA LYS A 305 -4.45 -5.21 36.17
C LYS A 305 -3.12 -5.82 35.74
N ARG A 306 -2.94 -7.14 35.92
CA ARG A 306 -1.71 -7.84 35.48
C ARG A 306 -1.63 -7.90 33.96
N LEU A 307 -2.76 -8.16 33.28
CA LEU A 307 -2.84 -8.16 31.82
C LEU A 307 -2.47 -6.79 31.23
N ALA A 308 -3.13 -5.74 31.72
CA ALA A 308 -2.87 -4.36 31.28
C ALA A 308 -1.40 -3.97 31.50
N GLY A 309 -0.79 -4.37 32.62
CA GLY A 309 0.64 -4.18 32.86
C GLY A 309 1.54 -4.95 31.89
N ALA A 310 1.21 -6.22 31.61
CA ALA A 310 2.02 -7.11 30.79
C ALA A 310 2.01 -6.73 29.29
N ILE A 311 0.81 -6.48 28.75
CA ILE A 311 0.62 -5.97 27.37
C ILE A 311 1.10 -4.51 27.28
N GLY A 312 0.99 -3.76 28.38
CA GLY A 312 1.34 -2.34 28.52
C GLY A 312 0.26 -1.38 28.06
N TRP A 313 -0.99 -1.74 28.33
CA TRP A 313 -2.13 -0.81 28.40
C TRP A 313 -2.06 0.02 29.69
N HIS A 314 -1.05 0.87 29.76
CA HIS A 314 -0.89 1.81 30.86
C HIS A 314 -0.32 3.13 30.36
N ARG A 315 -0.52 4.17 31.16
CA ARG A 315 -0.17 5.55 30.79
C ARG A 315 1.34 5.82 30.77
N GLY A 316 2.17 4.91 31.28
CA GLY A 316 3.62 5.10 31.33
C GLY A 316 3.96 6.34 32.16
N GLU A 317 4.67 7.30 31.57
CA GLU A 317 4.95 8.60 32.20
C GLU A 317 3.90 9.69 31.91
N GLY A 318 2.80 9.33 31.26
CA GLY A 318 1.71 10.24 30.87
C GLY A 318 1.41 10.14 29.38
N VAL A 319 0.12 10.14 29.02
CA VAL A 319 -0.35 9.85 27.66
C VAL A 319 0.30 10.77 26.62
N LEU A 320 0.31 12.08 26.83
CA LEU A 320 0.89 13.04 25.88
C LEU A 320 2.39 12.85 25.68
N LYS A 321 3.12 12.50 26.75
CA LYS A 321 4.56 12.23 26.68
C LYS A 321 4.83 10.95 25.89
N GLU A 322 4.07 9.89 26.14
CA GLU A 322 4.17 8.64 25.38
C GLU A 322 3.85 8.85 23.89
N MET A 323 2.81 9.64 23.57
CA MET A 323 2.48 10.01 22.19
C MET A 323 3.62 10.80 21.53
N GLY A 324 4.18 11.80 22.22
CA GLY A 324 5.32 12.56 21.73
C GLY A 324 6.56 11.68 21.50
N CYS A 325 6.83 10.73 22.38
CA CYS A 325 7.86 9.71 22.17
C CYS A 325 7.56 8.82 20.96
N GLY A 326 6.29 8.50 20.71
CA GLY A 326 5.83 7.78 19.51
C GLY A 326 6.12 8.56 18.22
N VAL A 327 5.76 9.86 18.17
CA VAL A 327 6.07 10.76 17.04
C VAL A 327 7.57 10.81 16.78
N LEU A 328 8.38 11.08 17.81
CA LEU A 328 9.83 11.17 17.67
C LEU A 328 10.45 9.83 17.28
N GLY A 329 9.95 8.72 17.83
CA GLY A 329 10.42 7.39 17.48
C GLY A 329 10.02 6.93 16.08
N TYR A 330 8.86 7.37 15.58
CA TYR A 330 8.45 7.18 14.19
C TYR A 330 9.42 7.90 13.24
N LEU A 331 9.68 9.19 13.49
CA LEU A 331 10.65 9.97 12.71
C LEU A 331 12.05 9.36 12.78
N ALA A 332 12.51 8.95 13.97
CA ALA A 332 13.79 8.26 14.15
C ALA A 332 13.83 6.89 13.44
N GLY A 333 12.69 6.25 13.18
CA GLY A 333 12.59 5.00 12.45
C GLY A 333 12.67 5.16 10.93
N LEU A 334 12.55 6.38 10.39
CA LEU A 334 12.51 6.62 8.95
C LEU A 334 13.75 6.13 8.19
N PRO A 335 14.99 6.25 8.70
CA PRO A 335 16.15 5.64 8.04
C PRO A 335 16.06 4.10 7.93
N LEU A 336 15.46 3.43 8.92
CA LEU A 336 15.24 1.99 8.86
C LEU A 336 14.16 1.64 7.82
N LEU A 337 13.10 2.45 7.76
CA LEU A 337 12.07 2.32 6.72
C LEU A 337 12.68 2.47 5.32
N ALA A 338 13.50 3.50 5.10
CA ALA A 338 14.21 3.72 3.84
C ALA A 338 15.16 2.56 3.50
N ALA A 339 15.88 2.02 4.48
CA ALA A 339 16.72 0.83 4.27
C ALA A 339 15.89 -0.41 3.90
N GLY A 340 14.72 -0.60 4.53
CA GLY A 340 13.76 -1.65 4.18
C GLY A 340 13.23 -1.50 2.74
N MET A 341 12.89 -0.27 2.33
CA MET A 341 12.50 0.04 0.94
C MET A 341 13.63 -0.26 -0.04
N GLY A 342 14.86 0.19 0.25
CA GLY A 342 16.03 -0.08 -0.58
C GLY A 342 16.34 -1.57 -0.73
N LEU A 343 16.18 -2.36 0.35
CA LEU A 343 16.31 -3.81 0.30
C LEU A 343 15.24 -4.45 -0.60
N SER A 344 13.97 -4.05 -0.43
CA SER A 344 12.88 -4.54 -1.28
C SER A 344 13.08 -4.17 -2.76
N MET A 345 13.51 -2.95 -3.06
CA MET A 345 13.81 -2.52 -4.44
C MET A 345 14.98 -3.31 -5.02
N GLY A 346 16.06 -3.52 -4.26
CA GLY A 346 17.20 -4.33 -4.70
C GLY A 346 16.82 -5.79 -4.98
N LEU A 347 16.03 -6.41 -4.10
CA LEU A 347 15.50 -7.76 -4.32
C LEU A 347 14.57 -7.81 -5.53
N MET A 348 13.74 -6.80 -5.74
CA MET A 348 12.88 -6.72 -6.92
C MET A 348 13.70 -6.64 -8.20
N VAL A 349 14.77 -5.82 -8.25
CA VAL A 349 15.69 -5.78 -9.40
C VAL A 349 16.33 -7.15 -9.65
N ILE A 350 16.77 -7.85 -8.60
CA ILE A 350 17.32 -9.20 -8.72
C ILE A 350 16.29 -10.16 -9.32
N VAL A 351 15.04 -10.12 -8.84
CA VAL A 351 13.94 -10.92 -9.40
C VAL A 351 13.73 -10.61 -10.88
N GLN A 352 13.71 -9.34 -11.26
CA GLN A 352 13.54 -8.92 -12.66
C GLN A 352 14.68 -9.43 -13.55
N VAL A 353 15.93 -9.36 -13.07
CA VAL A 353 17.09 -9.89 -13.79
C VAL A 353 17.00 -11.41 -13.96
N ILE A 354 16.61 -12.13 -12.91
CA ILE A 354 16.43 -13.60 -12.97
C ILE A 354 15.32 -13.96 -13.97
N ARG A 355 14.19 -13.25 -13.95
CA ARG A 355 13.08 -13.45 -14.88
C ARG A 355 13.50 -13.19 -16.32
N ALA A 356 14.15 -12.05 -16.58
CA ALA A 356 14.67 -11.72 -17.91
C ALA A 356 15.67 -12.78 -18.42
N ALA A 357 16.57 -13.26 -17.55
CA ALA A 357 17.50 -14.33 -17.89
C ALA A 357 16.81 -15.68 -18.17
N ALA A 358 15.63 -15.91 -17.58
CA ALA A 358 14.79 -17.08 -17.83
C ALA A 358 13.85 -16.89 -19.04
N GLY A 359 13.93 -15.78 -19.78
CA GLY A 359 13.02 -15.47 -20.89
C GLY A 359 11.61 -15.08 -20.45
N LEU A 360 11.41 -14.81 -19.16
CA LEU A 360 10.15 -14.37 -18.59
C LEU A 360 10.04 -12.85 -18.66
N GLY A 361 8.86 -12.34 -19.04
CA GLY A 361 8.55 -10.91 -18.98
C GLY A 361 8.50 -10.37 -17.55
N PRO A 362 8.44 -9.03 -17.38
CA PRO A 362 8.22 -8.45 -16.07
C PRO A 362 6.94 -9.02 -15.43
N PRO A 363 6.90 -9.20 -14.10
CA PRO A 363 5.69 -9.60 -13.41
C PRO A 363 4.59 -8.57 -13.70
N PRO A 364 3.34 -9.03 -13.84
CA PRO A 364 2.22 -8.12 -14.06
C PRO A 364 2.17 -7.08 -12.92
N PRO A 365 1.73 -5.85 -13.21
CA PRO A 365 1.52 -4.86 -12.17
C PRO A 365 0.55 -5.41 -11.11
N PRO A 366 0.69 -5.01 -9.83
CA PRO A 366 -0.25 -5.40 -8.79
C PRO A 366 -1.68 -5.03 -9.19
N ASP A 367 -2.65 -5.90 -8.89
CA ASP A 367 -4.05 -5.69 -9.28
C ASP A 367 -4.53 -4.30 -8.86
N SER A 368 -4.92 -3.48 -9.84
CA SER A 368 -5.49 -2.13 -9.65
C SER A 368 -6.80 -2.16 -8.86
N ALA A 369 -7.36 -3.34 -8.61
CA ALA A 369 -8.58 -3.58 -7.87
C ALA A 369 -8.63 -2.85 -6.52
N VAL A 370 -7.50 -2.64 -5.82
CA VAL A 370 -7.49 -1.84 -4.58
C VAL A 370 -7.73 -0.35 -4.85
N PHE A 371 -7.15 0.19 -5.92
CA PHE A 371 -7.36 1.57 -6.34
C PHE A 371 -8.76 1.76 -6.93
N ASP A 372 -9.22 0.82 -7.76
CA ASP A 372 -10.55 0.86 -8.39
C ASP A 372 -11.66 0.68 -7.35
N LEU A 373 -11.47 -0.22 -6.37
CA LEU A 373 -12.34 -0.37 -5.23
C LEU A 373 -12.34 0.91 -4.40
N ALA A 374 -11.17 1.48 -4.05
CA ALA A 374 -11.09 2.71 -3.25
C ALA A 374 -11.69 3.93 -3.96
N ALA A 375 -11.55 4.05 -5.29
CA ALA A 375 -12.11 5.14 -6.10
C ALA A 375 -13.64 5.06 -6.22
N SER A 376 -14.22 3.85 -6.18
CA SER A 376 -15.66 3.61 -6.30
C SER A 376 -16.40 3.62 -4.96
N GLN A 377 -15.71 3.83 -3.83
CA GLN A 377 -16.33 3.78 -2.50
C GLN A 377 -17.02 5.09 -2.10
N SER A 378 -18.16 4.95 -1.40
CA SER A 378 -18.85 6.06 -0.74
C SER A 378 -17.95 6.74 0.32
N PRO A 379 -18.07 8.08 0.55
CA PRO A 379 -17.28 8.79 1.56
C PRO A 379 -17.33 8.17 2.96
N ILE A 380 -18.46 7.55 3.32
CA ILE A 380 -18.60 6.87 4.61
C ILE A 380 -17.69 5.64 4.72
N VAL A 381 -17.54 4.89 3.63
CA VAL A 381 -16.67 3.71 3.57
C VAL A 381 -15.21 4.14 3.67
N LEU A 382 -14.82 5.24 3.01
CA LEU A 382 -13.47 5.80 3.14
C LEU A 382 -13.15 6.23 4.58
N VAL A 383 -14.10 6.84 5.29
CA VAL A 383 -13.94 7.20 6.71
C VAL A 383 -13.81 5.94 7.58
N LEU A 384 -14.65 4.92 7.35
CA LEU A 384 -14.57 3.65 8.09
C LEU A 384 -13.23 2.95 7.85
N PHE A 385 -12.76 2.92 6.60
CA PHE A 385 -11.44 2.38 6.24
C PHE A 385 -10.31 3.16 6.92
N PHE A 386 -10.39 4.49 6.92
CA PHE A 386 -9.40 5.32 7.61
C PHE A 386 -9.37 5.04 9.12
N LEU A 387 -10.52 4.92 9.79
CA LEU A 387 -10.58 4.59 11.22
C LEU A 387 -10.10 3.17 11.50
N LEU A 388 -10.42 2.22 10.62
CA LEU A 388 -9.92 0.84 10.71
C LEU A 388 -8.39 0.83 10.64
N ALA A 389 -7.80 1.51 9.66
CA ALA A 389 -6.37 1.58 9.46
C ALA A 389 -5.64 2.38 10.56
N THR A 390 -6.20 3.48 11.04
CA THR A 390 -5.49 4.42 11.93
C THR A 390 -5.78 4.25 13.41
N VAL A 391 -6.88 3.59 13.77
CA VAL A 391 -7.28 3.39 15.18
C VAL A 391 -7.36 1.91 15.50
N TRP A 392 -8.18 1.16 14.77
CA TRP A 392 -8.41 -0.25 15.07
C TRP A 392 -7.14 -1.09 14.90
N ALA A 393 -6.44 -0.96 13.76
CA ALA A 393 -5.23 -1.73 13.48
C ALA A 393 -4.12 -1.46 14.52
N PRO A 394 -3.75 -0.20 14.83
CA PRO A 394 -2.80 0.08 15.92
C PRO A 394 -3.23 -0.47 17.28
N LEU A 395 -4.52 -0.41 17.63
CA LEU A 395 -5.01 -0.98 18.89
C LEU A 395 -4.88 -2.50 18.95
N CYS A 396 -5.34 -3.18 17.90
CA CYS A 396 -5.34 -4.64 17.83
C CYS A 396 -3.92 -5.18 17.65
N GLU A 397 -3.22 -4.72 16.61
CA GLU A 397 -1.94 -5.27 16.18
C GLU A 397 -0.83 -4.95 17.18
N GLU A 398 -0.78 -3.76 17.78
CA GLU A 398 0.23 -3.50 18.81
C GLU A 398 -0.01 -4.35 20.07
N SER A 399 -1.28 -4.63 20.41
CA SER A 399 -1.62 -5.49 21.54
C SER A 399 -1.21 -6.95 21.28
N ILE A 400 -1.39 -7.44 20.06
CA ILE A 400 -1.02 -8.81 19.67
C ILE A 400 0.49 -8.95 19.44
N PHE A 401 1.08 -8.13 18.58
CA PHE A 401 2.48 -8.28 18.17
C PHE A 401 3.46 -7.77 19.22
N ARG A 402 3.21 -6.60 19.83
CA ARG A 402 4.15 -6.00 20.81
C ARG A 402 3.79 -6.41 22.24
N GLY A 403 2.50 -6.46 22.55
CA GLY A 403 1.99 -6.86 23.86
C GLY A 403 2.10 -8.35 24.14
N ALA A 404 1.77 -9.21 23.16
CA ALA A 404 1.75 -10.67 23.31
C ALA A 404 3.00 -11.35 22.71
N LEU A 405 3.14 -11.35 21.38
CA LEU A 405 4.19 -12.11 20.68
C LEU A 405 5.60 -11.67 21.08
N TYR A 406 5.90 -10.38 20.94
CA TYR A 406 7.21 -9.82 21.32
C TYR A 406 7.52 -10.07 22.79
N ARG A 407 6.55 -9.88 23.70
CA ARG A 407 6.69 -10.20 25.12
C ARG A 407 7.07 -11.65 25.35
N HIS A 408 6.38 -12.58 24.69
CA HIS A 408 6.67 -14.00 24.80
C HIS A 408 8.11 -14.31 24.35
N LEU A 409 8.51 -13.77 23.20
CA LEU A 409 9.86 -13.95 22.66
C LEU A 409 10.93 -13.36 23.58
N ARG A 410 10.68 -12.22 24.23
CA ARG A 410 11.60 -11.57 25.19
C ARG A 410 11.85 -12.39 26.45
N GLY A 411 10.96 -13.32 26.78
CA GLY A 411 11.21 -14.30 27.84
C GLY A 411 12.45 -15.15 27.56
N ARG A 412 12.66 -15.54 26.29
CA ARG A 412 13.75 -16.47 25.89
C ARG A 412 14.90 -15.78 25.16
N PHE A 413 14.63 -14.79 24.32
CA PHE A 413 15.61 -14.17 23.43
C PHE A 413 15.94 -12.72 23.84
N GLY A 414 17.04 -12.20 23.30
CA GLY A 414 17.43 -10.79 23.46
C GLY A 414 16.54 -9.83 22.67
N ILE A 415 16.68 -8.53 22.94
CA ILE A 415 15.84 -7.46 22.37
C ILE A 415 15.77 -7.52 20.84
N VAL A 416 16.93 -7.54 20.18
CA VAL A 416 17.04 -7.49 18.71
C VAL A 416 16.44 -8.74 18.06
N ALA A 417 16.82 -9.93 18.53
CA ALA A 417 16.30 -11.19 17.99
C ALA A 417 14.79 -11.33 18.17
N SER A 418 14.24 -10.95 19.35
CA SER A 418 12.79 -10.93 19.57
C SER A 418 12.09 -9.93 18.66
N ALA A 419 12.68 -8.75 18.44
CA ALA A 419 12.09 -7.69 17.63
C ALA A 419 12.07 -8.06 16.15
N LEU A 420 13.17 -8.61 15.62
CA LEU A 420 13.24 -9.09 14.24
C LEU A 420 12.25 -10.22 13.99
N ALA A 421 12.15 -11.20 14.89
CA ALA A 421 11.20 -12.30 14.74
C ALA A 421 9.74 -11.81 14.78
N ALA A 422 9.38 -10.92 15.72
CA ALA A 422 8.05 -10.34 15.80
C ALA A 422 7.74 -9.46 14.58
N ALA A 423 8.70 -8.67 14.11
CA ALA A 423 8.58 -7.78 12.95
C ALA A 423 8.45 -8.55 11.64
N LEU A 424 9.17 -9.65 11.48
CA LEU A 424 9.08 -10.52 10.30
C LEU A 424 7.71 -11.21 10.23
N LEU A 425 7.24 -11.77 11.35
CA LEU A 425 5.91 -12.36 11.44
C LEU A 425 4.82 -11.30 11.20
N PHE A 426 5.00 -10.08 11.70
CA PHE A 426 4.12 -8.95 11.42
C PHE A 426 4.07 -8.62 9.92
N GLY A 427 5.21 -8.38 9.30
CA GLY A 427 5.28 -8.05 7.88
C GLY A 427 4.72 -9.15 6.97
N LEU A 428 5.10 -10.40 7.20
CA LEU A 428 4.63 -11.54 6.39
C LEU A 428 3.13 -11.85 6.59
N SER A 429 2.51 -11.36 7.67
CA SER A 429 1.05 -11.47 7.86
C SER A 429 0.26 -10.47 7.01
N HIS A 430 0.93 -9.63 6.22
CA HIS A 430 0.32 -8.69 5.28
C HIS A 430 0.52 -9.14 3.84
N ASN A 431 -0.30 -8.61 2.93
CA ASN A 431 -0.25 -8.89 1.50
C ASN A 431 0.71 -7.95 0.76
N TYR A 432 2.02 -8.09 1.02
CA TYR A 432 3.07 -7.37 0.27
C TYR A 432 3.94 -8.32 -0.57
N GLY A 433 3.77 -9.62 -0.44
CA GLY A 433 4.66 -10.62 -1.02
C GLY A 433 6.02 -10.71 -0.30
N PRO A 434 6.79 -11.77 -0.54
CA PRO A 434 8.06 -12.01 0.17
C PRO A 434 9.17 -10.99 -0.16
N VAL A 435 9.02 -10.23 -1.25
CA VAL A 435 10.03 -9.28 -1.75
C VAL A 435 9.78 -7.87 -1.21
N LEU A 436 8.53 -7.39 -1.20
CA LEU A 436 8.20 -6.00 -0.84
C LEU A 436 7.85 -5.82 0.65
N VAL A 437 8.02 -6.86 1.47
CA VAL A 437 7.64 -6.86 2.89
C VAL A 437 8.58 -6.05 3.81
N PHE A 438 9.82 -5.78 3.39
CA PHE A 438 10.86 -5.24 4.29
C PHE A 438 10.61 -3.83 4.85
N PRO A 439 9.92 -2.89 4.17
CA PRO A 439 9.45 -1.65 4.78
C PRO A 439 8.58 -1.90 6.03
N VAL A 440 7.67 -2.87 5.95
CA VAL A 440 6.76 -3.23 7.05
C VAL A 440 7.51 -3.97 8.16
N VAL A 441 8.52 -4.78 7.82
CA VAL A 441 9.43 -5.36 8.82
C VAL A 441 10.22 -4.26 9.55
N ALA A 442 10.69 -3.23 8.85
CA ALA A 442 11.41 -2.12 9.48
C ALA A 442 10.54 -1.31 10.46
N LEU A 443 9.28 -1.05 10.10
CA LEU A 443 8.28 -0.45 10.99
C LEU A 443 7.96 -1.39 12.17
N GLY A 444 7.76 -2.66 11.83
CA GLY A 444 7.73 -3.83 12.71
C GLY A 444 8.69 -3.71 13.89
N PHE A 445 9.96 -3.60 13.52
CA PHE A 445 11.11 -3.50 14.41
C PHE A 445 11.10 -2.18 15.19
N THR A 446 10.86 -1.05 14.52
CA THR A 446 10.79 0.28 15.16
C THR A 446 9.77 0.32 16.29
N PHE A 447 8.57 -0.22 16.07
CA PHE A 447 7.52 -0.24 17.09
C PHE A 447 7.86 -1.19 18.25
N CYS A 448 8.64 -2.27 18.00
CA CYS A 448 9.21 -3.09 19.07
C CYS A 448 10.26 -2.32 19.90
N MET A 449 11.08 -1.48 19.27
CA MET A 449 12.04 -0.64 20.00
C MET A 449 11.35 0.44 20.83
N LEU A 450 10.28 1.05 20.30
CA LEU A 450 9.41 1.96 21.06
C LEU A 450 8.79 1.25 22.28
N ARG A 451 8.31 0.02 22.07
CA ARG A 451 7.79 -0.83 23.15
C ARG A 451 8.85 -1.10 24.22
N GLU A 452 10.06 -1.49 23.82
CA GLU A 452 11.14 -1.80 24.75
C GLU A 452 11.59 -0.55 25.52
N TRP A 453 11.68 0.61 24.84
CA TRP A 453 12.07 1.89 25.45
C TRP A 453 11.03 2.40 26.45
N ARG A 454 9.74 2.37 26.10
CA ARG A 454 8.70 3.02 26.89
C ARG A 454 8.01 2.10 27.88
N GLY A 455 7.92 0.81 27.58
CA GLY A 455 7.17 -0.18 28.35
C GLY A 455 5.64 -0.05 28.24
N SER A 456 5.11 1.07 27.73
CA SER A 456 3.72 1.27 27.30
C SER A 456 3.57 0.95 25.81
N LEU A 457 2.35 0.66 25.34
CA LEU A 457 2.05 0.58 23.91
C LEU A 457 1.70 1.94 23.28
N ILE A 458 1.43 2.99 24.06
CA ILE A 458 0.95 4.27 23.52
C ILE A 458 1.92 4.85 22.48
N ALA A 459 3.23 4.78 22.73
CA ALA A 459 4.23 5.25 21.78
C ALA A 459 4.22 4.45 20.46
N SER A 460 4.18 3.11 20.54
CA SER A 460 4.11 2.25 19.36
C SER A 460 2.80 2.43 18.59
N MET A 461 1.66 2.50 19.30
CA MET A 461 0.35 2.78 18.71
C MET A 461 0.33 4.12 18.00
N THR A 462 0.92 5.16 18.60
CA THR A 462 1.00 6.50 17.97
C THR A 462 1.82 6.45 16.69
N ALA A 463 3.00 5.82 16.73
CA ALA A 463 3.87 5.69 15.56
C ALA A 463 3.19 4.89 14.43
N HIS A 464 2.47 3.82 14.78
CA HIS A 464 1.71 3.01 13.85
C HIS A 464 0.53 3.79 13.25
N SER A 465 -0.30 4.44 14.09
CA SER A 465 -1.39 5.31 13.64
C SER A 465 -0.91 6.41 12.69
N MET A 466 0.22 7.04 12.99
CA MET A 466 0.82 8.07 12.13
C MET A 466 1.25 7.52 10.78
N HIS A 467 1.90 6.35 10.75
CA HIS A 467 2.30 5.73 9.49
C HIS A 467 1.07 5.41 8.63
N ASN A 468 0.07 4.73 9.21
CA ASN A 468 -1.14 4.36 8.49
C ASN A 468 -1.90 5.60 8.01
N ALA A 469 -2.04 6.63 8.87
CA ALA A 469 -2.68 7.88 8.48
C ALA A 469 -1.95 8.55 7.32
N THR A 470 -0.61 8.57 7.34
CA THR A 470 0.20 9.17 6.27
C THR A 470 -0.04 8.45 4.94
N ILE A 471 0.07 7.12 4.93
CA ILE A 471 -0.11 6.34 3.69
C ILE A 471 -1.55 6.42 3.18
N THR A 472 -2.55 6.30 4.06
CA THR A 472 -3.96 6.39 3.67
C THR A 472 -4.33 7.79 3.15
N LEU A 473 -3.81 8.86 3.77
CA LEU A 473 -4.04 10.23 3.28
C LEU A 473 -3.35 10.48 1.94
N VAL A 474 -2.14 9.96 1.74
CA VAL A 474 -1.46 10.01 0.44
C VAL A 474 -2.27 9.26 -0.61
N LEU A 475 -2.78 8.07 -0.30
CA LEU A 475 -3.66 7.31 -1.18
C LEU A 475 -4.91 8.11 -1.56
N PHE A 476 -5.63 8.68 -0.59
CA PHE A 476 -6.82 9.48 -0.87
C PHE A 476 -6.52 10.75 -1.66
N PHE A 477 -5.37 11.37 -1.39
CA PHE A 477 -4.91 12.52 -2.15
C PHE A 477 -4.64 12.14 -3.61
N VAL A 478 -3.91 11.04 -3.85
CA VAL A 478 -3.63 10.51 -5.19
C VAL A 478 -4.93 10.16 -5.92
N LEU A 479 -5.84 9.40 -5.28
CA LEU A 479 -7.14 9.07 -5.86
C LEU A 479 -7.93 10.32 -6.27
N LYS A 480 -7.94 11.36 -5.43
CA LYS A 480 -8.61 12.64 -5.72
C LYS A 480 -7.98 13.41 -6.87
N MET A 481 -6.67 13.27 -7.11
CA MET A 481 -6.03 13.91 -8.26
C MET A 481 -6.35 13.20 -9.57
N ILE A 482 -6.69 11.91 -9.50
CA ILE A 482 -6.93 11.05 -10.65
C ILE A 482 -8.43 11.02 -11.01
N SER A 483 -9.33 11.09 -10.04
CA SER A 483 -10.77 11.31 -10.26
C SER A 483 -11.02 12.72 -10.78
#